data_AF-A0A7C1ZI23-F1
#
_entry.id   AF-A0A7C1ZI23-F1
#
_cell.length_a   1.000
_cell.length_b   1.000
_cell.length_c   1.000
_cell.angle_alpha   90.00
_cell.angle_beta   90.00
_cell.angle_gamma   90.00
#
_symmetry.space_group_name_H-M   'P 1'
#
loop_
_entity.id
_entity.type
_entity.pdbx_description
1 polymer ?
#
loop_
_entity_poly.entity_id
_entity_poly.type
_entity_poly.pdbx_seq_one_letter_code
_entity_poly.pdbx_strand_id
1 'polypeptide(L)'
;MKYISTKSMSLTEWRQKRAYSIGASEAGAIMSLNPYKSPLDVYLEKTGEKQPDEENLAMTIGTFMEPLARRLFTKETGLEVRQDNQTPN
;
A
#
# COMPACT_ATOMS: atom_id res chain seq x y z
N MET A 1 2.69 -17.67 8.86
CA MET A 1 2.58 -16.94 7.58
C MET A 1 3.98 -16.67 7.07
N LYS A 2 4.29 -16.97 5.80
CA LYS A 2 5.59 -16.65 5.19
C LYS A 2 5.53 -15.25 4.58
N TYR A 3 6.55 -14.43 4.81
CA TYR A 3 6.69 -13.09 4.23
C TYR A 3 7.81 -13.10 3.19
N ILE A 4 7.66 -12.28 2.16
CA ILE A 4 8.67 -12.04 1.13
C ILE A 4 9.14 -10.60 1.19
N SER A 5 10.45 -10.40 0.97
CA SER A 5 11.06 -9.07 0.89
C SER A 5 10.63 -8.35 -0.37
N THR A 6 10.21 -7.10 -0.26
CA THR A 6 9.84 -6.24 -1.39
C THR A 6 10.96 -5.29 -1.83
N LYS A 7 12.13 -5.30 -1.17
CA LYS A 7 13.22 -4.34 -1.40
C LYS A 7 13.73 -4.29 -2.85
N SER A 8 13.69 -5.41 -3.55
CA SER A 8 14.21 -5.56 -4.92
C SER A 8 13.12 -5.87 -5.94
N MET A 9 11.84 -5.69 -5.59
CA MET A 9 10.72 -5.92 -6.49
C MET A 9 10.49 -4.69 -7.36
N SER A 10 10.20 -4.91 -8.63
CA SER A 10 9.61 -3.89 -9.48
C SER A 10 8.21 -3.51 -9.00
N LEU A 11 7.74 -2.33 -9.40
CA LEU A 11 6.36 -1.89 -9.13
C LEU A 11 5.32 -2.91 -9.63
N THR A 12 5.55 -3.47 -10.82
CA THR A 12 4.67 -4.46 -11.45
C THR A 12 4.61 -5.76 -10.65
N GLU A 13 5.77 -6.30 -10.26
CA GLU A 13 5.83 -7.52 -9.44
C GLU A 13 5.16 -7.31 -8.08
N TRP A 14 5.42 -6.15 -7.45
CA TRP A 14 4.78 -5.81 -6.19
C TRP A 14 3.26 -5.70 -6.31
N ARG A 15 2.76 -5.05 -7.37
CA ARG A 15 1.31 -4.95 -7.66
C ARG A 15 0.68 -6.33 -7.88
N GLN A 16 1.33 -7.19 -8.67
CA GLN A 16 0.86 -8.56 -8.89
C GLN A 16 0.80 -9.36 -7.60
N LYS A 17 1.82 -9.27 -6.74
CA LYS A 17 1.83 -9.98 -5.46
C LYS A 17 0.77 -9.44 -4.50
N ARG A 18 0.60 -8.12 -4.42
CA ARG A 18 -0.41 -7.48 -3.57
C ARG A 18 -1.84 -7.83 -4.00
N ALA A 19 -2.08 -8.22 -5.25
CA ALA A 19 -3.40 -8.70 -5.70
C ALA A 19 -3.89 -9.93 -4.91
N TYR A 20 -3.01 -10.73 -4.29
CA TYR A 20 -3.39 -11.94 -3.56
C TYR A 20 -3.59 -11.75 -2.05
N SER A 21 -3.48 -10.53 -1.53
CA SER A 21 -3.64 -10.24 -0.10
C SER A 21 -4.54 -9.03 0.12
N ILE A 22 -5.14 -8.93 1.31
CA ILE A 22 -5.90 -7.75 1.73
C ILE A 22 -4.99 -6.82 2.53
N GLY A 23 -4.77 -5.61 2.03
CA GLY A 23 -3.97 -4.57 2.67
C GLY A 23 -4.80 -3.57 3.49
N ALA A 24 -4.11 -2.71 4.25
CA ALA A 24 -4.75 -1.68 5.08
C ALA A 24 -5.66 -0.72 4.27
N SER A 25 -5.23 -0.37 3.05
CA SER A 25 -6.00 0.48 2.12
C SER A 25 -7.35 -0.14 1.69
N GLU A 26 -7.41 -1.48 1.65
CA GLU A 26 -8.59 -2.24 1.24
C GLU A 26 -9.48 -2.57 2.44
N ALA A 27 -8.88 -2.79 3.61
CA ALA A 27 -9.61 -3.07 4.85
C ALA A 27 -10.67 -1.99 5.13
N GLY A 28 -10.31 -0.71 4.98
CA GLY A 28 -11.27 0.39 5.14
C GLY A 28 -12.41 0.38 4.12
N ALA A 29 -12.12 0.00 2.86
CA ALA A 29 -13.11 -0.11 1.81
C ALA A 29 -14.08 -1.27 2.05
N ILE A 30 -13.56 -2.45 2.46
CA ILE A 30 -14.39 -3.62 2.80
C ILE A 30 -15.32 -3.31 3.97
N MET A 31 -14.84 -2.56 4.96
CA MET A 31 -15.64 -2.12 6.11
C MET A 31 -16.58 -0.96 5.78
N SER A 32 -16.65 -0.51 4.51
CA SER A 32 -17.47 0.64 4.08
C SER A 32 -17.12 1.95 4.80
N LEU A 33 -15.86 2.11 5.20
CA LEU A 33 -15.32 3.32 5.85
C LEU A 33 -14.51 4.20 4.88
N ASN A 34 -14.37 3.79 3.63
CA ASN A 34 -13.65 4.53 2.60
C ASN A 34 -14.65 5.24 1.65
N PRO A 35 -14.66 6.58 1.57
CA PRO A 35 -15.57 7.30 0.68
C PRO A 35 -15.20 7.20 -0.81
N TYR A 36 -13.98 6.75 -1.12
CA TYR A 36 -13.45 6.68 -2.48
C TYR A 36 -13.51 5.28 -3.10
N LYS A 37 -13.79 4.24 -2.29
CA LYS A 37 -13.70 2.85 -2.75
C LYS A 37 -14.69 1.94 -2.02
N SER A 38 -15.47 1.17 -2.79
CA SER A 38 -16.46 0.24 -2.25
C SER A 38 -15.90 -1.17 -2.02
N PRO A 39 -16.58 -2.03 -1.24
CA PRO A 39 -16.24 -3.45 -1.15
C PRO A 39 -16.24 -4.17 -2.52
N LEU A 40 -17.14 -3.76 -3.42
CA LEU A 40 -17.22 -4.32 -4.78
C LEU A 40 -15.99 -3.95 -5.61
N ASP A 41 -15.50 -2.71 -5.50
CA ASP A 41 -14.26 -2.30 -6.18
C ASP A 41 -13.08 -3.16 -5.74
N VAL A 42 -12.98 -3.43 -4.44
CA VAL A 42 -11.94 -4.33 -3.90
C VAL A 42 -12.10 -5.73 -4.48
N TYR A 43 -13.32 -6.28 -4.53
CA TYR A 43 -13.57 -7.59 -5.13
C TYR A 43 -13.10 -7.65 -6.59
N LEU A 44 -13.53 -6.68 -7.42
CA LEU A 44 -13.21 -6.65 -8.85
C LEU A 44 -11.70 -6.53 -9.13
N GLU A 45 -10.98 -5.75 -8.32
CA GLU A 45 -9.53 -5.66 -8.42
C GLU A 45 -8.83 -6.97 -8.05
N LYS A 46 -9.33 -7.69 -7.03
CA LYS A 46 -8.73 -8.94 -6.56
C LYS A 46 -9.02 -10.12 -7.49
N THR A 47 -10.14 -10.08 -8.22
CA THR A 47 -10.46 -11.08 -9.24
C THR A 47 -9.84 -10.77 -10.61
N GLY A 48 -9.17 -9.61 -10.75
CA GLY A 48 -8.58 -9.18 -12.03
C GLY A 48 -9.59 -8.65 -13.05
N GLU A 49 -10.84 -8.43 -12.63
CA GLU A 49 -11.93 -7.91 -13.47
C GLU A 49 -11.85 -6.38 -13.63
N LYS A 50 -11.05 -5.72 -12.77
CA LYS A 50 -10.75 -4.28 -12.84
C LYS A 50 -9.25 -4.07 -12.81
N GLN A 51 -8.75 -3.22 -13.71
CA GLN A 51 -7.34 -2.83 -13.69
C GLN A 51 -7.05 -1.94 -12.47
N PRO A 52 -5.84 -2.02 -11.87
CA PRO A 52 -5.45 -1.11 -10.81
C PRO A 52 -5.49 0.33 -11.29
N ASP A 53 -5.86 1.25 -10.41
CA ASP A 53 -5.82 2.68 -10.73
C ASP A 53 -4.41 3.12 -11.14
N GLU A 54 -4.36 4.05 -12.10
CA GLU A 54 -3.12 4.70 -12.48
C GLU A 54 -2.57 5.55 -11.32
N GLU A 55 -1.25 5.70 -11.28
CA GLU A 55 -0.62 6.52 -10.27
C GLU A 55 -1.01 7.98 -10.49
N ASN A 56 -1.63 8.60 -9.48
CA ASN A 56 -2.00 10.01 -9.52
C ASN A 56 -0.98 10.88 -8.79
N LEU A 57 -1.08 12.19 -8.99
CA LEU A 57 -0.16 13.17 -8.40
C LEU A 57 -0.08 13.07 -6.87
N ALA A 58 -1.20 12.81 -6.19
CA ALA A 58 -1.21 12.68 -4.74
C ALA A 58 -0.40 11.46 -4.27
N MET A 59 -0.48 10.34 -4.99
CA MET A 59 0.33 9.14 -4.74
C MET A 59 1.82 9.43 -4.96
N THR A 60 2.17 10.10 -6.05
CA THR A 60 3.57 10.48 -6.35
C THR A 60 4.16 11.40 -5.28
N ILE A 61 3.41 12.44 -4.88
CA ILE A 61 3.83 13.35 -3.82
C ILE A 61 4.00 12.60 -2.50
N GLY A 62 3.06 11.71 -2.15
CA GLY A 62 3.14 10.88 -0.95
C GLY A 62 4.43 10.05 -0.89
N THR A 63 4.76 9.36 -1.98
CA THR A 63 5.99 8.57 -2.12
C THR A 63 7.24 9.45 -1.95
N PHE A 64 7.26 10.62 -2.58
CA PHE A 64 8.38 11.56 -2.47
C PHE A 64 8.55 12.13 -1.05
N MET A 65 7.44 12.40 -0.36
CA MET A 65 7.44 13.00 0.98
C MET A 65 7.67 12.00 2.12
N GLU A 66 7.46 10.70 1.90
CA GLU A 66 7.58 9.67 2.95
C GLU A 66 8.92 9.72 3.71
N PRO A 67 10.10 9.85 3.06
CA PRO A 67 11.38 9.93 3.77
C PRO A 67 11.50 11.19 4.64
N LEU A 68 10.93 12.32 4.17
CA LEU A 68 10.91 13.57 4.94
C LEU A 68 9.99 13.45 6.15
N ALA A 69 8.77 12.94 5.95
CA ALA A 69 7.81 12.71 7.02
C ALA A 69 8.40 11.81 8.12
N ARG A 70 9.11 10.75 7.74
CA ARG A 70 9.81 9.85 8.68
C ARG A 70 10.87 10.59 9.50
N ARG A 71 11.72 11.39 8.85
CA ARG A 71 12.77 12.17 9.54
C ARG A 71 12.18 13.15 10.54
N LEU A 72 11.11 13.84 10.16
CA LEU A 72 10.42 14.78 11.04
C LEU A 72 9.77 14.04 12.22
N PHE A 73 9.09 12.92 11.97
CA PHE A 73 8.52 12.09 13.04
C PHE A 73 9.57 11.65 14.06
N THR A 74 10.71 11.12 13.60
CA THR A 74 11.80 10.72 14.50
C THR A 74 12.38 11.89 15.28
N LYS A 75 12.54 13.06 14.64
CA LYS A 75 13.03 14.28 15.31
C LYS A 75 12.09 14.76 16.42
N GLU A 76 10.78 14.81 16.14
CA GLU A 76 9.78 15.35 17.09
C GLU A 76 9.47 14.39 18.24
N THR A 77 9.46 13.08 17.97
CA THR A 77 9.05 12.07 18.97
C THR A 77 10.22 11.39 19.68
N GLY A 78 11.43 11.47 19.11
CA GLY A 78 12.59 10.67 19.55
C GLY A 78 12.49 9.18 19.24
N LEU A 79 11.46 8.74 18.50
CA LEU A 79 11.24 7.34 18.15
C LEU A 79 11.94 6.98 16.83
N GLU A 80 12.70 5.88 16.86
CA GLU A 80 13.32 5.28 15.69
C GLU A 80 12.27 4.61 14.80
N VAL A 81 12.28 4.92 13.50
CA VAL A 81 11.36 4.31 12.52
C VAL A 81 12.10 3.31 11.64
N ARG A 82 11.55 2.10 11.54
CA ARG A 82 12.06 1.05 10.64
C ARG A 82 11.11 0.88 9.45
N GLN A 83 11.66 0.83 8.25
CA GLN A 83 10.90 0.44 7.07
C GLN A 83 10.73 -1.09 7.04
N ASP A 84 9.48 -1.53 7.09
CA ASP A 84 9.13 -2.94 6.93
C ASP A 84 8.75 -3.22 5.48
N ASN A 85 9.72 -3.65 4.68
CA ASN A 85 9.56 -3.92 3.25
C ASN A 85 9.20 -5.39 3.04
N GLN A 86 8.06 -5.81 3.58
CA GLN A 86 7.59 -7.20 3.57
C GLN A 86 6.12 -7.29 3.14
N THR A 87 5.81 -8.28 2.32
CA THR A 87 4.44 -8.63 1.91
C THR A 87 4.20 -10.12 2.22
N PRO A 88 2.99 -10.54 2.63
CA PRO A 88 2.65 -11.96 2.73
C PRO A 88 2.88 -12.68 1.40
N ASN A 89 3.43 -13.90 1.46
CA ASN A 89 3.62 -14.76 0.30
C ASN A 89 2.32 -15.39 -0.20
#